data_AF-A0AA38UV01-F1
#
_entry.id   AF-A0AA38UV01-F1
#
_cell.length_a   1.000
_cell.length_b   1.000
_cell.length_c   1.000
_cell.angle_alpha   90.00
_cell.angle_beta   90.00
_cell.angle_gamma   90.00
#
_symmetry.space_group_name_H-M   'P 1'
#
loop_
_entity.id
_entity.type
_entity.pdbx_description
1 polymer ?
#
loop_
_entity_poly.entity_id
_entity_poly.type
_entity_poly.pdbx_seq_one_letter_code
_entity_poly.pdbx_strand_id
1 'polypeptide(L)'
;MDTRDDANELLTGRVVIQGRVLRAKKNNPDPKRCVKCNTFGHIAEQCKAENDVCARCAGKHRTATCQATEQQLFCANCKKGGHGAASRECPEFQKALKDRMKWDPERAYRLF
;
A
#
# COMPACT_ATOMS: atom_id res chain seq x y z
N MET A 1 -23.78 -12.66 -12.80
CA MET A 1 -22.48 -12.07 -13.18
C MET A 1 -21.84 -11.53 -11.92
N ASP A 2 -21.46 -12.42 -11.00
CA ASP A 2 -20.77 -12.08 -9.74
C ASP A 2 -20.16 -13.34 -9.11
N THR A 3 -19.73 -14.27 -9.96
CA THR A 3 -19.14 -15.54 -9.54
C THR A 3 -17.61 -15.50 -9.61
N ARG A 4 -16.95 -16.45 -8.93
CA ARG A 4 -15.48 -16.61 -9.03
C ARG A 4 -15.05 -16.89 -10.47
N ASP A 5 -15.85 -17.67 -11.20
CA ASP A 5 -15.58 -18.00 -12.60
C ASP A 5 -15.65 -16.77 -13.51
N ASP A 6 -16.67 -15.91 -13.32
CA ASP A 6 -16.76 -14.62 -14.04
C ASP A 6 -15.50 -13.78 -13.79
N ALA A 7 -15.04 -13.69 -12.53
CA ALA A 7 -13.82 -12.95 -12.20
C ALA A 7 -12.57 -13.58 -12.83
N ASN A 8 -12.49 -14.91 -12.88
CA ASN A 8 -11.37 -15.63 -13.49
C ASN A 8 -11.33 -15.47 -15.01
N GLU A 9 -12.48 -15.42 -15.67
CA GLU A 9 -12.57 -15.10 -17.09
C GLU A 9 -12.03 -13.69 -17.38
N LEU A 10 -12.42 -12.69 -16.57
CA LEU A 10 -11.89 -11.33 -16.70
C LEU A 10 -10.38 -11.25 -16.47
N LEU A 11 -9.83 -12.03 -15.54
CA LEU A 11 -8.40 -12.05 -15.20
C LEU A 11 -7.52 -12.76 -16.25
N THR A 12 -8.09 -13.67 -17.03
CA THR A 12 -7.39 -14.44 -18.06
C THR A 12 -7.57 -13.84 -19.45
N GLY A 13 -8.74 -13.27 -19.72
CA GLY A 13 -9.12 -12.69 -20.99
C GLY A 13 -8.73 -11.22 -21.18
N ARG A 14 -9.37 -10.60 -22.17
CA ARG A 14 -9.30 -9.16 -22.42
C ARG A 14 -10.71 -8.61 -22.36
N VAL A 15 -10.86 -7.44 -21.73
CA VAL A 15 -12.15 -6.77 -21.59
C VAL A 15 -12.18 -5.58 -22.53
N VAL A 16 -13.25 -5.40 -23.29
CA VAL A 16 -13.45 -4.22 -24.15
C VAL A 16 -14.39 -3.25 -23.43
N ILE A 17 -13.86 -2.09 -23.04
CA ILE A 17 -14.65 -1.01 -22.44
C ILE A 17 -14.55 0.20 -23.35
N GLN A 18 -15.68 0.66 -23.89
CA GLN A 18 -15.73 1.80 -24.82
C GLN A 18 -14.72 1.67 -25.99
N GLY A 19 -14.64 0.47 -26.59
CA GLY A 19 -13.73 0.17 -27.69
C GLY A 19 -12.25 0.00 -27.29
N ARG A 20 -11.90 0.15 -26.01
CA ARG A 20 -10.53 -0.04 -25.51
C ARG A 20 -10.36 -1.43 -24.91
N VAL A 21 -9.32 -2.13 -25.34
CA VAL A 21 -8.95 -3.46 -24.83
C VAL A 21 -8.12 -3.30 -23.56
N LEU A 22 -8.62 -3.81 -22.44
CA LEU A 22 -8.00 -3.75 -21.12
C LEU A 22 -7.63 -5.15 -20.61
N ARG A 23 -6.64 -5.21 -19.72
CA ARG A 23 -6.28 -6.42 -18.96
C ARG A 23 -6.62 -6.20 -17.49
N ALA A 24 -7.47 -7.06 -16.93
CA ALA A 24 -7.75 -7.03 -15.51
C ALA A 24 -6.57 -7.56 -14.69
N LYS A 25 -6.48 -7.13 -13.44
CA LYS A 25 -5.57 -7.67 -12.44
C LYS A 25 -6.34 -7.92 -11.16
N LYS A 26 -6.01 -9.01 -10.47
CA LYS A 26 -6.59 -9.33 -9.16
C LYS A 26 -6.25 -8.19 -8.19
N ASN A 27 -7.26 -7.69 -7.49
CA ASN A 27 -7.07 -6.62 -6.54
C ASN A 27 -6.36 -7.15 -5.28
N ASN A 28 -5.06 -6.88 -5.18
CA ASN A 28 -4.25 -7.16 -4.00
C ASN A 28 -3.93 -5.84 -3.28
N PRO A 29 -4.84 -5.34 -2.40
CA PRO A 29 -4.64 -4.08 -1.69
C PRO A 29 -3.39 -4.11 -0.81
N ASP A 30 -2.68 -2.98 -0.82
CA ASP A 30 -1.50 -2.76 0.00
C ASP A 30 -1.78 -2.91 1.50
N PRO A 31 -0.79 -3.26 2.32
CA PRO A 31 -0.88 -3.25 3.77
C PRO A 31 -1.43 -1.90 4.27
N LYS A 32 -2.43 -1.96 5.15
CA LYS A 32 -3.00 -0.74 5.74
C LYS A 32 -1.91 -0.04 6.55
N ARG A 33 -1.72 1.25 6.26
CA ARG A 33 -0.87 2.16 7.04
C ARG A 33 -1.76 3.05 7.89
N CYS A 34 -1.38 3.26 9.14
CA CYS A 34 -2.00 4.24 9.99
C CYS A 34 -1.83 5.63 9.35
N VAL A 35 -2.93 6.36 9.13
CA VAL A 35 -2.85 7.69 8.49
C VAL A 35 -2.25 8.77 9.40
N LYS A 36 -2.18 8.51 10.71
CA LYS A 36 -1.55 9.40 11.71
C LYS A 36 -0.03 9.22 11.75
N CYS A 37 0.45 8.00 11.98
CA CYS A 37 1.88 7.73 12.20
C CYS A 37 2.61 7.06 11.01
N ASN A 38 1.88 6.69 9.95
CA ASN A 38 2.40 6.04 8.73
C ASN A 38 3.06 4.66 8.94
N THR A 39 2.88 4.04 10.11
CA THR A 39 3.31 2.66 10.37
C THR A 39 2.21 1.63 10.10
N PHE A 40 2.58 0.36 10.06
CA PHE A 40 1.67 -0.76 9.76
C PHE A 40 1.07 -1.37 11.05
N GLY A 41 -0.01 -2.15 10.89
CA GLY A 41 -0.57 -2.99 11.95
C GLY A 41 -1.66 -2.34 12.81
N HIS A 42 -1.98 -1.05 12.61
CA HIS A 42 -3.10 -0.39 13.27
C HIS A 42 -3.67 0.75 12.40
N ILE A 43 -4.84 1.26 12.78
CA ILE A 43 -5.49 2.42 12.16
C ILE A 43 -5.37 3.66 13.06
N ALA A 44 -5.73 4.83 12.54
CA ALA A 44 -5.60 6.09 13.27
C ALA A 44 -6.34 6.12 14.62
N GLU A 45 -7.51 5.49 14.71
CA GLU A 45 -8.29 5.38 15.95
C GLU A 45 -7.53 4.66 17.07
N GLN A 46 -6.70 3.66 16.72
CA GLN A 46 -5.91 2.87 17.65
C GLN A 46 -4.49 3.42 17.84
N CYS A 47 -4.19 4.57 17.23
CA CYS A 47 -2.84 5.10 17.19
C CYS A 47 -2.49 5.82 18.50
N LYS A 48 -1.43 5.34 19.16
CA LYS A 48 -0.88 5.93 20.39
C LYS A 48 0.11 7.06 20.13
N ALA A 49 0.39 7.40 18.87
CA ALA A 49 1.29 8.51 18.56
C ALA A 49 0.64 9.81 19.01
N GLU A 50 1.41 10.67 19.68
CA GLU A 50 0.93 11.99 20.11
C GLU A 50 0.67 12.89 18.89
N ASN A 51 1.61 12.92 17.95
CA ASN A 51 1.62 13.80 16.78
C ASN A 51 1.45 13.03 15.47
N ASP A 52 0.98 13.72 14.42
CA ASP A 52 1.07 13.23 13.03
C ASP A 52 2.55 13.05 12.63
N VAL A 53 2.85 11.97 11.92
CA VAL A 53 4.18 11.68 11.37
C VAL A 53 4.12 11.80 9.87
N CYS A 54 4.97 12.63 9.29
CA CYS A 54 5.01 12.87 7.85
C CYS A 54 5.42 11.62 7.07
N ALA A 55 4.66 11.28 6.03
CA ALA A 55 4.97 10.14 5.18
C ALA A 55 6.19 10.37 4.27
N ARG A 56 6.65 11.61 4.09
CA ARG A 56 7.81 11.95 3.23
C ARG A 56 9.12 12.01 3.99
N CYS A 57 9.15 12.67 5.15
CA CYS A 57 10.39 12.95 5.89
C CYS A 57 10.37 12.46 7.36
N ALA A 58 9.32 11.76 7.79
CA ALA A 58 9.14 11.29 9.17
C ALA A 58 9.10 12.39 10.26
N GLY A 59 8.99 13.67 9.87
CA GLY A 59 8.82 14.79 10.80
C GLY A 59 7.45 14.81 11.49
N LYS A 60 7.35 15.56 12.60
CA LYS A 60 6.11 15.71 13.40
C LYS A 60 5.14 16.73 12.77
N HIS A 61 4.62 16.42 11.60
CA HIS A 61 3.63 17.23 10.89
C HIS A 61 2.83 16.38 9.89
N ARG A 62 1.70 16.91 9.41
CA ARG A 62 0.92 16.27 8.35
C ARG A 62 1.67 16.32 7.02
N THR A 63 1.66 15.22 6.28
CA THR A 63 2.33 15.13 4.96
C THR A 63 1.92 16.25 4.00
N ALA A 64 0.68 16.74 4.08
CA ALA A 64 0.16 17.83 3.25
C ALA A 64 0.88 19.18 3.47
N THR A 65 1.46 19.41 4.65
CA THR A 65 2.19 20.64 4.98
C THR A 65 3.71 20.43 4.95
N CYS A 66 4.17 19.33 4.36
CA CYS A 66 5.59 18.99 4.31
C CYS A 66 6.34 19.87 3.31
N GLN A 67 7.41 20.50 3.76
CA GLN A 67 8.31 21.33 2.94
C GLN A 67 9.65 20.63 2.64
N ALA A 68 9.75 19.33 2.90
CA ALA A 68 10.98 18.58 2.68
C ALA A 68 11.27 18.40 1.19
N THR A 69 12.52 18.58 0.79
CA THR A 69 13.00 18.29 -0.57
C THR A 69 13.21 16.78 -0.79
N GLU A 70 13.45 16.38 -2.03
CA GLU A 70 13.73 14.96 -2.38
C GLU A 70 14.94 14.39 -1.63
N GLN A 71 15.96 15.22 -1.34
CA GLN A 71 17.13 14.82 -0.57
C GLN A 71 16.83 14.61 0.92
N GLN A 72 15.74 15.20 1.40
CA GLN A 72 15.28 15.11 2.80
C GLN A 72 14.23 14.01 2.99
N LEU A 73 13.98 13.18 1.97
CA LEU A 73 13.11 12.02 2.11
C LEU A 73 13.68 11.06 3.15
N PHE A 74 12.82 10.67 4.09
CA PHE A 74 13.16 9.78 5.18
C PHE A 74 11.97 8.92 5.57
N CYS A 75 12.23 7.62 5.68
CA CYS A 75 11.19 6.65 5.94
C CYS A 75 10.99 6.44 7.44
N ALA A 76 9.77 6.70 7.91
CA ALA A 76 9.39 6.48 9.31
C ALA A 76 9.43 5.00 9.73
N ASN A 77 9.34 4.07 8.77
CA ASN A 77 9.29 2.62 9.03
C ASN A 77 10.69 2.00 9.09
N CYS A 78 11.48 2.10 8.01
CA CYS A 78 12.81 1.47 7.96
C CYS A 78 13.96 2.37 8.45
N LYS A 79 13.66 3.63 8.83
CA LYS A 79 14.62 4.62 9.34
C LYS A 79 15.79 4.91 8.40
N LYS A 80 15.55 4.87 7.08
CA LYS A 80 16.53 5.20 6.03
C LYS A 80 16.08 6.39 5.20
N GLY A 81 17.06 7.16 4.73
CA GLY A 81 16.86 8.24 3.78
C GLY A 81 16.62 7.75 2.34
N GLY A 82 16.24 8.68 1.46
CA GLY A 82 16.06 8.45 0.01
C GLY A 82 14.65 8.00 -0.40
N HIS A 83 13.77 7.69 0.56
CA HIS A 83 12.35 7.41 0.29
C HIS A 83 11.46 7.74 1.49
N GLY A 84 10.17 7.97 1.22
CA GLY A 84 9.14 8.14 2.25
C GLY A 84 8.52 6.82 2.72
N ALA A 85 7.75 6.88 3.80
CA ALA A 85 7.03 5.75 4.42
C ALA A 85 6.00 5.06 3.49
N ALA A 86 5.61 5.71 2.39
CA ALA A 86 4.70 5.15 1.39
C ALA A 86 5.41 4.43 0.22
N SER A 87 6.74 4.40 0.18
CA SER A 87 7.47 3.75 -0.91
C SER A 87 7.25 2.23 -0.89
N ARG A 88 6.97 1.68 -2.08
CA ARG A 88 6.87 0.25 -2.30
C ARG A 88 8.22 -0.46 -2.22
N GLU A 89 9.31 0.27 -2.36
CA GLU A 89 10.68 -0.28 -2.26
C GLU A 89 11.16 -0.38 -0.81
N CYS A 90 10.39 0.15 0.14
CA CYS A 90 10.72 0.07 1.55
C CYS A 90 10.73 -1.40 2.03
N PRO A 91 11.81 -1.86 2.70
CA PRO A 91 11.89 -3.25 3.18
C PRO A 91 10.79 -3.59 4.19
N GLU A 92 10.40 -2.62 5.04
CA GLU A 92 9.30 -2.80 5.99
C GLU A 92 7.93 -2.90 5.29
N PHE A 93 7.74 -2.17 4.18
CA PHE A 93 6.54 -2.32 3.36
C PHE A 93 6.49 -3.71 2.73
N GLN A 94 7.60 -4.18 2.17
CA GLN A 94 7.70 -5.51 1.57
C GLN A 94 7.46 -6.63 2.60
N LYS A 95 7.97 -6.46 3.82
CA LYS A 95 7.68 -7.37 4.94
C LYS A 95 6.18 -7.39 5.28
N ALA A 96 5.57 -6.22 5.47
CA ALA A 96 4.15 -6.11 5.75
C ALA A 96 3.27 -6.70 4.62
N LEU A 97 3.70 -6.56 3.36
CA LEU A 97 3.03 -7.16 2.21
C LEU A 97 3.11 -8.69 2.27
N LYS A 98 4.29 -9.25 2.54
CA LYS A 98 4.47 -10.70 2.69
C LYS A 98 3.66 -11.27 3.85
N ASP A 99 3.66 -10.59 5.00
CA ASP A 99 2.90 -11.05 6.16
C ASP A 99 1.40 -11.02 5.89
N ARG A 100 0.91 -10.02 5.15
CA ARG A 100 -0.48 -9.98 4.68
C ARG A 100 -0.80 -11.12 3.72
N MET A 101 0.12 -11.46 2.80
CA MET A 101 -0.07 -12.58 1.85
C MET A 101 -0.07 -13.94 2.54
N LYS A 102 0.67 -14.11 3.65
CA LYS A 102 0.65 -15.36 4.43
C LYS A 102 -0.70 -15.62 5.08
N TRP A 103 -1.37 -14.57 5.55
CA TRP A 103 -2.64 -14.70 6.27
C TRP A 103 -3.81 -15.05 5.35
N ASP A 104 -3.72 -14.66 4.08
CA ASP A 104 -4.71 -14.93 3.04
C ASP A 104 -3.99 -15.54 1.82
N PRO A 105 -3.80 -16.87 1.83
CA PRO A 105 -3.09 -17.57 0.75
C PRO A 105 -3.79 -17.43 -0.60
N GLU A 106 -5.11 -17.19 -0.62
CA GLU A 106 -5.86 -16.95 -1.86
C GLU A 106 -5.27 -15.76 -2.64
N ARG A 107 -4.72 -14.75 -1.97
CA ARG A 107 -4.01 -13.61 -2.61
C ARG A 107 -2.73 -13.98 -3.35
N ALA A 108 -2.12 -15.11 -3.02
CA ALA A 108 -0.93 -15.60 -3.71
C ALA A 108 -1.27 -16.18 -5.10
N TYR A 109 -2.51 -16.63 -5.29
CA TYR A 109 -2.96 -17.14 -6.58
C TYR A 109 -3.41 -16.02 -7.50
N ARG A 110 -3.10 -16.20 -8.80
CA ARG A 110 -3.48 -15.27 -9.87
C ARG A 110 -5.00 -15.16 -10.03
N LEU A 111 -5.72 -16.23 -9.74
CA LEU A 111 -7.17 -16.38 -9.91
C LEU A 111 -7.87 -16.44 -8.55
N PHE A 112 -9.19 -16.26 -8.54
CA PHE A 112 -10.05 -16.47 -7.38
C PHE A 112 -10.39 -17.94 -7.27
#